data_AF-A0A428Q994-F1
#
_entry.id   AF-A0A428Q994-F1
#
_cell.length_a   1.000
_cell.length_b   1.000
_cell.length_c   1.000
_cell.angle_alpha   90.00
_cell.angle_beta   90.00
_cell.angle_gamma   90.00
#
_symmetry.space_group_name_H-M   'P 1'
#
loop_
_entity.id
_entity.type
_entity.pdbx_description
1 polymer ?
#
loop_
_entity_poly.entity_id
_entity_poly.type
_entity_poly.pdbx_seq_one_letter_code
_entity_poly.pdbx_strand_id
1 'polypeptide(L)'
;MAGGVKKPVNIFKLKDLGEPVGVFNWRLWFSVTSFALLGAARGIDEGLISGAFNSADFKETIRYESYSAVEQANIKANVSAMVQIGSVGGALIAFVICDRIGRIWATRFLCTIWALGIVIFMVGGVNGNLGAIYAGRFICGLGVGQTPVVG
;
A
#
# COMPACT_ATOMS: atom_id res chain seq x y z
N MET A 1 -39.99 -8.20 8.58
CA MET A 1 -40.53 -6.85 8.79
C MET A 1 -39.69 -5.88 7.98
N ALA A 2 -40.37 -4.90 7.37
CA ALA A 2 -39.91 -4.09 6.25
C ALA A 2 -38.59 -3.34 6.48
N GLY A 3 -37.69 -3.40 5.49
CA GLY A 3 -36.61 -2.45 5.32
C GLY A 3 -37.21 -1.07 5.04
N GLY A 4 -37.29 -0.25 6.08
CA GLY A 4 -37.65 1.15 5.96
C GLY A 4 -36.59 1.91 5.15
N VAL A 5 -37.05 2.80 4.27
CA VAL A 5 -36.24 3.69 3.44
C VAL A 5 -35.19 4.37 4.32
N LYS A 6 -33.90 4.04 4.14
CA LYS A 6 -32.79 4.70 4.82
C LYS A 6 -32.82 6.18 4.43
N LYS A 7 -33.29 7.06 5.33
CA LYS A 7 -33.16 8.51 5.15
C LYS A 7 -31.69 8.81 4.83
N PRO A 8 -31.38 9.65 3.81
CA PRO A 8 -30.01 10.02 3.53
C PRO A 8 -29.43 10.70 4.78
N VAL A 9 -28.45 10.03 5.39
CA VAL A 9 -27.83 10.49 6.62
C VAL A 9 -26.90 11.64 6.25
N ASN A 10 -27.27 12.86 6.65
CA ASN A 10 -26.43 14.03 6.41
C ASN A 10 -25.23 13.99 7.37
N ILE A 11 -24.02 13.93 6.83
CA ILE A 11 -22.78 13.84 7.61
C ILE A 11 -22.57 15.05 8.55
N PHE A 12 -23.25 16.17 8.28
CA PHE A 12 -23.24 17.37 9.11
C PHE A 12 -24.33 17.38 10.21
N LYS A 13 -25.26 16.42 10.22
CA LYS A 13 -26.31 16.24 11.25
C LYS A 13 -26.27 14.84 11.88
N LEU A 14 -25.09 14.34 12.22
CA LEU A 14 -24.90 13.01 12.83
C LEU A 14 -25.34 12.93 14.31
N LYS A 15 -25.65 14.06 14.94
CA LYS A 15 -26.01 14.13 16.37
C LYS A 15 -27.48 13.79 16.67
N ASP A 16 -28.37 13.91 15.67
CA ASP A 16 -29.84 13.80 15.83
C ASP A 16 -30.43 12.45 15.36
N LEU A 17 -29.60 11.41 15.22
CA LEU A 17 -30.06 10.09 14.72
C LEU A 17 -30.74 9.21 15.77
N GLY A 18 -30.87 9.67 17.03
CA GLY A 18 -31.40 8.85 18.13
C GLY A 18 -30.49 7.69 18.52
N GLU A 19 -29.23 7.70 18.05
CA GLU A 19 -28.24 6.68 18.34
C GLU A 19 -27.50 6.95 19.67
N PRO A 20 -27.06 5.91 20.39
CA PRO A 20 -26.39 6.08 21.67
C PRO A 20 -25.12 6.94 21.55
N VAL A 21 -24.82 7.72 22.58
CA VAL A 21 -23.74 8.72 22.66
C VAL A 21 -22.31 8.19 22.38
N GLY A 22 -22.14 6.87 22.22
CA GLY A 22 -20.88 6.22 21.84
C GLY A 22 -20.67 5.98 20.35
N VAL A 23 -21.70 6.12 19.50
CA VAL A 23 -21.62 5.75 18.08
C VAL A 23 -20.73 6.72 17.28
N PHE A 24 -20.86 8.02 17.53
CA PHE A 24 -20.04 9.05 16.89
C PHE A 24 -18.96 9.57 17.84
N ASN A 25 -18.09 8.69 18.29
CA ASN A 25 -16.95 9.06 19.13
C ASN A 25 -15.75 9.50 18.28
N TRP A 26 -15.00 10.51 18.73
CA TRP A 26 -13.74 10.94 18.12
C TRP A 26 -12.75 9.77 17.95
N ARG A 27 -12.74 8.83 18.90
CA ARG A 27 -11.90 7.62 18.84
C ARG A 27 -12.23 6.72 17.65
N LEU A 28 -13.51 6.64 17.28
CA LEU A 28 -13.95 5.87 16.11
C LEU A 28 -13.51 6.57 14.83
N TRP A 29 -13.76 7.87 14.72
CA TRP A 29 -13.30 8.68 13.59
C TRP A 29 -11.80 8.57 13.37
N PHE A 30 -11.01 8.73 14.43
CA PHE A 30 -9.55 8.57 14.36
C PHE A 30 -9.12 7.19 13.88
N SER A 31 -9.78 6.13 14.37
CA SER A 31 -9.48 4.75 13.97
C SER A 31 -9.81 4.53 12.48
N VAL A 32 -11.01 4.94 12.05
CA VAL A 32 -11.46 4.81 10.65
C VAL A 32 -10.53 5.60 9.72
N THR A 33 -10.18 6.84 10.06
CA THR A 33 -9.24 7.63 9.27
C THR A 33 -7.86 6.98 9.20
N SER A 34 -7.35 6.43 10.30
CA SER A 34 -6.05 5.76 10.33
C SER A 34 -6.03 4.52 9.42
N PHE A 35 -7.06 3.69 9.46
CA PHE A 35 -7.17 2.52 8.57
C PHE A 35 -7.45 2.91 7.11
N ALA A 36 -8.21 3.97 6.86
CA ALA A 36 -8.44 4.48 5.50
C ALA A 36 -7.15 4.99 4.84
N LEU A 37 -6.26 5.64 5.61
CA LEU A 37 -4.96 6.10 5.11
C LEU A 37 -4.06 4.94 4.65
N LEU A 38 -4.16 3.74 5.26
CA LEU A 38 -3.43 2.56 4.81
C LEU A 38 -3.82 2.13 3.38
N GLY A 39 -5.09 2.34 2.99
CA GLY A 39 -5.55 2.11 1.62
C GLY A 39 -4.95 3.11 0.62
N ALA A 40 -4.89 4.39 1.00
CA ALA A 40 -4.28 5.43 0.17
C ALA A 40 -2.77 5.23 -0.03
N ALA A 41 -2.10 4.64 0.97
CA ALA A 41 -0.67 4.37 0.95
C ALA A 41 -0.21 3.55 -0.28
N ARG A 42 -1.03 2.58 -0.72
CA ARG A 42 -0.76 1.81 -1.95
C ARG A 42 -0.74 2.68 -3.20
N GLY A 43 -1.72 3.56 -3.35
CA GLY A 43 -1.81 4.47 -4.50
C GLY A 43 -0.62 5.44 -4.55
N ILE A 44 -0.14 5.87 -3.38
CA ILE A 44 1.05 6.70 -3.26
C ILE A 44 2.31 5.92 -3.72
N ASP A 45 2.48 4.66 -3.33
CA ASP A 45 3.63 3.83 -3.75
C ASP A 45 3.69 3.66 -5.28
N GLU A 46 2.55 3.33 -5.89
CA GLU A 46 2.44 3.18 -7.35
C GLU A 46 2.72 4.50 -8.09
N GLY A 47 2.19 5.62 -7.56
CA GLY A 47 2.44 6.96 -8.09
C GLY A 47 3.88 7.42 -7.99
N LEU A 48 4.52 7.24 -6.82
CA LEU A 48 5.91 7.60 -6.58
C LEU A 48 6.86 6.87 -7.52
N ILE A 49 6.58 5.60 -7.82
CA ILE A 49 7.46 4.82 -8.69
C ILE A 49 7.28 5.21 -10.15
N SER A 50 6.05 5.46 -10.59
CA SER A 50 5.83 6.06 -11.91
C SER A 50 6.59 7.38 -12.05
N GLY A 51 6.60 8.22 -11.00
CA GLY A 51 7.40 9.43 -10.93
C GLY A 51 8.91 9.19 -10.97
N ALA A 52 9.41 8.24 -10.16
CA ALA A 52 10.83 7.89 -10.12
C ALA A 52 11.34 7.40 -11.49
N PHE A 53 10.59 6.55 -12.19
CA PHE A 53 10.92 6.10 -13.55
C PHE A 53 10.90 7.23 -14.60
N ASN A 54 10.20 8.33 -14.35
CA ASN A 54 10.20 9.48 -15.23
C ASN A 54 11.38 10.43 -14.96
N SER A 55 12.01 10.34 -13.79
CA SER A 55 13.17 11.18 -13.42
C SER A 55 14.41 10.87 -14.26
N ALA A 56 15.14 11.92 -14.64
CA ALA A 56 16.38 11.80 -15.40
C ALA A 56 17.46 11.05 -14.61
N ASP A 57 17.62 11.37 -13.32
CA ASP A 57 18.63 10.75 -12.45
C ASP A 57 18.44 9.23 -12.33
N PHE A 58 17.18 8.78 -12.20
CA PHE A 58 16.89 7.36 -12.06
C PHE A 58 17.16 6.62 -13.38
N LYS A 59 16.81 7.24 -14.52
CA LYS A 59 17.10 6.69 -15.85
C LYS A 59 18.60 6.61 -16.10
N GLU A 60 19.37 7.62 -15.71
CA GLU A 60 20.82 7.62 -15.85
C GLU A 60 21.47 6.54 -14.98
N THR A 61 21.03 6.42 -13.72
CA THR A 61 21.60 5.46 -12.76
C THR A 61 21.38 4.01 -13.16
N ILE A 62 20.24 3.69 -13.78
CA ILE A 62 19.96 2.34 -14.32
C ILE A 62 20.46 2.18 -15.76
N ARG A 63 21.17 3.16 -16.33
CA ARG A 63 21.58 3.23 -17.74
C ARG A 63 20.42 2.96 -18.71
N TYR A 64 19.26 3.50 -18.41
CA TYR A 64 17.99 3.21 -19.08
C TYR A 64 18.04 3.47 -20.59
N GLU A 65 18.77 4.50 -21.02
CA GLU A 65 18.94 4.85 -22.43
C GLU A 65 19.79 3.83 -23.22
N SER A 66 20.56 2.97 -22.54
CA SER A 66 21.31 1.90 -23.21
C SER A 66 20.44 0.71 -23.64
N TYR A 67 19.20 0.65 -23.15
CA TYR A 67 18.23 -0.40 -23.47
C TYR A 67 17.31 0.03 -24.61
N SER A 68 16.89 -0.95 -25.42
CA SER A 68 15.89 -0.73 -26.46
C SER A 68 14.54 -0.30 -25.86
N ALA A 69 13.69 0.36 -26.66
CA ALA A 69 12.35 0.77 -26.22
C ALA A 69 11.50 -0.40 -25.68
N VAL A 70 11.72 -1.62 -26.20
CA VAL A 70 11.06 -2.85 -25.75
C VAL A 70 11.57 -3.29 -24.39
N GLU A 71 12.89 -3.26 -24.16
CA GLU A 71 13.49 -3.62 -22.88
C GLU A 71 13.13 -2.63 -21.77
N GLN A 72 13.10 -1.33 -22.08
CA GLN A 72 12.61 -0.30 -21.16
C GLN A 72 11.18 -0.60 -20.70
N ALA A 73 10.28 -0.90 -21.65
CA ALA A 73 8.91 -1.28 -21.33
C ALA A 73 8.84 -2.55 -20.46
N ASN A 74 9.66 -3.56 -20.78
CA ASN A 74 9.74 -4.80 -20.00
C ASN A 74 10.27 -4.57 -18.57
N ILE A 75 11.30 -3.74 -18.39
CA ILE A 75 11.85 -3.42 -17.06
C ILE A 75 10.79 -2.75 -16.20
N LYS A 76 10.09 -1.74 -16.75
CA LYS A 76 9.02 -1.02 -16.05
C LYS A 76 7.86 -1.96 -15.71
N ALA A 77 7.44 -2.81 -16.66
CA ALA A 77 6.39 -3.80 -16.45
C ALA A 77 6.79 -4.83 -15.37
N ASN A 78 8.02 -5.34 -15.42
CA ASN A 78 8.53 -6.29 -14.43
C ASN A 78 8.58 -5.67 -13.03
N VAL A 79 9.02 -4.42 -12.88
CA VAL A 79 9.00 -3.73 -11.57
C VAL A 79 7.59 -3.66 -11.00
N SER A 80 6.60 -3.30 -11.81
CA SER A 80 5.21 -3.25 -11.36
C SER A 80 4.65 -4.64 -11.05
N ALA A 81 4.99 -5.65 -11.85
CA ALA A 81 4.56 -7.03 -11.65
C ALA A 81 5.12 -7.63 -10.35
N MET A 82 6.36 -7.29 -9.96
CA MET A 82 6.96 -7.76 -8.70
C MET A 82 6.19 -7.31 -7.46
N VAL A 83 5.63 -6.09 -7.46
CA VAL A 83 4.78 -5.61 -6.36
C VAL A 83 3.46 -6.39 -6.31
N GLN A 84 2.88 -6.70 -7.47
CA GLN A 84 1.60 -7.42 -7.55
C GLN A 84 1.73 -8.86 -7.06
N ILE A 85 2.75 -9.60 -7.51
CA ILE A 85 3.00 -10.97 -7.03
C ILE A 85 3.37 -10.98 -5.55
N GLY A 86 4.14 -9.99 -5.08
CA GLY A 86 4.40 -9.79 -3.66
C GLY A 86 3.12 -9.51 -2.88
N SER A 87 2.16 -8.78 -3.45
CA SER A 87 0.89 -8.47 -2.79
C SER A 87 0.04 -9.71 -2.55
N VAL A 88 0.05 -10.67 -3.47
CA VAL A 88 -0.63 -11.97 -3.31
C VAL A 88 -0.03 -12.74 -2.13
N GLY A 89 1.30 -12.82 -2.06
CA GLY A 89 2.00 -13.46 -0.93
C GLY A 89 1.74 -12.74 0.39
N GLY A 90 1.76 -11.40 0.38
CA GLY A 90 1.46 -10.57 1.54
C GLY A 90 0.05 -10.80 2.08
N ALA A 91 -0.95 -10.86 1.21
CA ALA A 91 -2.33 -11.12 1.60
C ALA A 91 -2.52 -12.49 2.28
N LEU A 92 -1.85 -13.54 1.77
CA LEU A 92 -1.88 -14.88 2.38
C LEU A 92 -1.24 -14.89 3.77
N ILE A 93 -0.09 -14.21 3.93
CA ILE A 93 0.60 -14.09 5.21
C ILE A 93 -0.24 -13.26 6.20
N ALA A 94 -0.85 -12.18 5.74
CA ALA A 94 -1.70 -11.32 6.56
C ALA A 94 -2.88 -12.06 7.17
N PHE A 95 -3.47 -13.03 6.44
CA PHE A 95 -4.57 -13.84 6.95
C PHE A 95 -4.18 -14.55 8.26
N VAL A 96 -3.03 -15.24 8.26
CA VAL A 96 -2.53 -15.96 9.44
C VAL A 96 -2.11 -15.02 10.57
N ILE A 97 -1.47 -13.89 10.23
CA ILE A 97 -0.97 -12.92 11.21
C ILE A 97 -2.13 -12.17 11.89
N CYS A 98 -3.14 -11.76 11.12
CA CYS A 98 -4.34 -11.11 11.66
C CYS A 98 -5.07 -12.00 12.67
N ASP A 99 -5.21 -13.29 12.36
CA ASP A 99 -5.91 -14.25 13.22
C ASP A 99 -5.13 -14.56 14.50
N ARG A 100 -3.79 -14.55 14.46
CA ARG A 100 -2.94 -14.92 15.61
C ARG A 100 -2.57 -13.74 16.52
N ILE A 101 -2.27 -12.56 15.96
CA ILE A 101 -1.59 -11.45 16.67
C ILE A 101 -2.50 -10.21 16.77
N GLY A 102 -3.63 -10.20 16.04
CA GLY A 102 -4.59 -9.11 16.03
C GLY A 102 -4.20 -7.96 15.09
N ARG A 103 -5.21 -7.14 14.74
CA ARG A 103 -5.11 -6.12 13.68
C ARG A 103 -4.04 -5.06 13.93
N ILE A 104 -3.89 -4.56 15.16
CA ILE A 104 -2.94 -3.48 15.47
C ILE A 104 -1.48 -3.93 15.25
N TRP A 105 -1.13 -5.13 15.70
CA TRP A 105 0.22 -5.66 15.52
C TRP A 105 0.50 -6.06 14.07
N ALA A 106 -0.52 -6.57 13.37
CA ALA A 106 -0.44 -6.80 11.92
C ALA A 106 -0.16 -5.49 11.15
N THR A 107 -0.81 -4.38 11.52
CA THR A 107 -0.52 -3.05 10.94
C THR A 107 0.91 -2.59 11.19
N ARG A 108 1.49 -2.89 12.36
CA ARG A 108 2.90 -2.52 12.60
C ARG A 108 3.85 -3.35 11.75
N PHE A 109 3.60 -4.65 11.65
CA PHE A 109 4.41 -5.59 10.88
C PHE A 109 4.38 -5.29 9.37
N LEU A 110 3.20 -4.92 8.83
CA LEU A 110 3.13 -4.55 7.41
C LEU A 110 3.90 -3.26 7.12
N CYS A 111 3.83 -2.27 8.03
CA CYS A 111 4.56 -1.01 7.87
C CYS A 111 6.07 -1.21 7.93
N THR A 112 6.58 -2.12 8.78
CA THR A 112 8.01 -2.41 8.84
C THR A 112 8.49 -3.13 7.59
N ILE A 113 7.76 -4.13 7.08
CA ILE A 113 8.10 -4.80 5.82
C ILE A 113 8.09 -3.81 4.67
N TRP A 114 7.07 -2.95 4.60
CA TRP A 114 6.97 -1.95 3.55
C TRP A 114 8.14 -0.96 3.59
N ALA A 115 8.48 -0.42 4.77
CA ALA A 115 9.63 0.47 4.94
C ALA A 115 10.95 -0.20 4.53
N LEU A 116 11.17 -1.47 4.90
CA LEU A 116 12.34 -2.24 4.49
C LEU A 116 12.41 -2.41 2.97
N GLY A 117 11.27 -2.68 2.32
CA GLY A 117 11.19 -2.76 0.86
C GLY A 117 11.58 -1.45 0.17
N ILE A 118 11.10 -0.31 0.67
CA ILE A 118 11.46 1.02 0.14
C ILE A 118 12.96 1.29 0.33
N VAL A 119 13.54 0.95 1.48
CA VAL A 119 14.98 1.12 1.73
C VAL A 119 15.80 0.31 0.74
N ILE A 120 15.46 -0.97 0.52
CA ILE A 120 16.15 -1.83 -0.45
C ILE A 120 16.01 -1.28 -1.87
N PHE A 121 14.81 -0.79 -2.23
CA PHE A 121 14.58 -0.15 -3.53
C PHE A 121 15.46 1.10 -3.72
N MET A 122 15.55 1.98 -2.71
CA MET A 122 16.38 3.19 -2.78
C MET A 122 17.88 2.85 -2.88
N VAL A 123 18.37 1.91 -2.08
CA VAL A 123 19.78 1.47 -2.12
C VAL A 123 20.11 0.81 -3.47
N GLY A 124 19.18 -0.01 -3.99
CA GLY A 124 19.30 -0.60 -5.33
C GLY A 124 19.31 0.44 -6.44
N GLY A 125 18.49 1.50 -6.28
CA GLY A 125 18.44 2.66 -7.14
C GLY A 125 19.78 3.40 -7.21
N VAL A 126 20.39 3.72 -6.07
CA VAL A 126 21.70 4.42 -6.00
C VAL A 126 22.83 3.59 -6.61
N ASN A 127 22.81 2.27 -6.45
CA ASN A 127 23.84 1.38 -6.96
C ASN A 127 23.60 0.92 -8.42
N GLY A 128 22.52 1.35 -9.06
CA GLY A 128 22.16 0.93 -10.42
C GLY A 128 21.85 -0.56 -10.56
N ASN A 129 21.53 -1.26 -9.46
CA ASN A 129 21.30 -2.70 -9.46
C ASN A 129 19.81 -3.03 -9.64
N LEU A 130 19.45 -3.42 -10.87
CA LEU A 130 18.09 -3.84 -11.23
C LEU A 130 17.57 -4.99 -10.37
N GLY A 131 18.42 -5.92 -9.95
CA GLY A 131 18.04 -7.03 -9.08
C GLY A 131 17.61 -6.57 -7.69
N ALA A 132 18.32 -5.61 -7.11
CA ALA A 132 17.96 -5.00 -5.84
C ALA A 132 16.67 -4.19 -5.94
N ILE A 133 16.45 -3.50 -7.07
CA ILE A 133 15.19 -2.83 -7.38
C ILE A 133 14.04 -3.85 -7.43
N TYR A 134 14.18 -4.95 -8.16
CA TYR A 134 13.13 -5.99 -8.23
C TYR A 134 12.85 -6.63 -6.86
N ALA A 135 13.88 -6.95 -6.09
CA ALA A 135 13.75 -7.52 -4.74
C ALA A 135 13.06 -6.55 -3.78
N GLY A 136 13.46 -5.27 -3.78
CA GLY A 136 12.83 -4.24 -2.95
C GLY A 136 11.34 -4.08 -3.28
N ARG A 137 10.98 -4.19 -4.57
CA ARG A 137 9.59 -4.07 -5.03
C ARG A 137 8.75 -5.28 -4.64
N PHE A 138 9.31 -6.49 -4.70
CA PHE A 138 8.68 -7.68 -4.17
C PHE A 138 8.40 -7.57 -2.66
N ILE A 139 9.39 -7.10 -1.88
CA ILE A 139 9.27 -6.92 -0.42
C ILE A 139 8.26 -5.81 -0.09
N CYS A 140 8.27 -4.69 -0.82
CA CYS A 140 7.20 -3.68 -0.74
C CYS A 140 5.83 -4.30 -0.96
N GLY A 141 5.70 -5.15 -2.00
CA GLY A 141 4.48 -5.89 -2.30
C GLY A 141 4.02 -6.76 -1.14
N LEU A 142 4.94 -7.48 -0.48
CA LEU A 142 4.63 -8.29 0.71
C LEU A 142 4.10 -7.46 1.88
N GLY A 143 4.55 -6.21 2.04
CA GLY A 143 4.04 -5.30 3.07
C GLY A 143 2.68 -4.72 2.69
N VAL A 144 2.59 -4.10 1.52
CA VAL A 144 1.37 -3.43 1.03
C VAL A 144 0.23 -4.43 0.78
N GLY A 145 0.52 -5.67 0.38
CA GLY A 145 -0.49 -6.72 0.19
C GLY A 145 -1.27 -7.10 1.45
N GLN A 146 -0.77 -6.73 2.64
CA GLN A 146 -1.44 -6.99 3.91
C GLN A 146 -2.52 -5.93 4.23
N THR A 147 -2.43 -4.74 3.65
CA THR A 147 -3.36 -3.63 3.95
C THR A 147 -4.84 -3.95 3.69
N PRO A 148 -5.23 -4.70 2.63
CA PRO A 148 -6.63 -5.05 2.39
C PRO A 148 -7.18 -6.08 3.39
N VAL A 149 -6.30 -6.85 4.05
CA VAL A 149 -6.68 -7.93 4.97
C VAL A 149 -6.77 -7.41 6.41
N VAL A 150 -5.90 -6.46 6.77
CA VAL A 150 -5.85 -5.87 8.12
C VAL A 150 -6.89 -4.76 8.31
N GLY A 151 -7.15 -4.00 7.23
CA GLY A 151 -8.08 -2.87 7.19
C GLY A 151 -9.54 -3.18 7.49
#